data_AF-A0A101IVN6-F1
#
_entry.id   AF-A0A101IVN6-F1
#
_cell.length_a   1.000
_cell.length_b   1.000
_cell.length_c   1.000
_cell.angle_alpha   90.00
_cell.angle_beta   90.00
_cell.angle_gamma   90.00
#
_symmetry.space_group_name_H-M   'P 1'
#
loop_
_entity.id
_entity.type
_entity.pdbx_description
1 polymer ?
#
loop_
_entity_poly.entity_id
_entity_poly.type
_entity_poly.pdbx_seq_one_letter_code
_entity_poly.pdbx_strand_id
1 'polypeptide(L)'
;MDKGIYALILRSDGKTIRVGALGDIILPEGYLIYVGSALGPGGLIRVQRHLTLSQEIRKPHWHIDYLLQDRGISLIASVSAATTSRFECYLAEAIGGDFIPRFGSSDCRCRSHLFVRPDDPTEAVARAFVSIGLVAAITRY
;
A
#
# COMPACT_ATOMS: atom_id res chain seq x y z
N MET A 1 8.69 -18.22 -6.67
CA MET A 1 7.93 -17.11 -6.05
C MET A 1 8.01 -15.94 -7.00
N ASP A 2 6.85 -15.42 -7.38
CA ASP A 2 6.79 -14.39 -8.40
C ASP A 2 7.13 -13.04 -7.79
N LYS A 3 8.13 -12.36 -8.39
CA LYS A 3 8.43 -10.97 -8.06
C LYS A 3 7.33 -10.09 -8.60
N GLY A 4 7.15 -8.93 -7.98
CA GLY A 4 6.16 -8.01 -8.48
C GLY A 4 6.10 -6.67 -7.77
N ILE A 5 4.95 -6.05 -7.95
CA ILE A 5 4.52 -4.82 -7.32
C ILE A 5 3.08 -5.00 -6.88
N TYR A 6 2.71 -4.34 -5.79
CA TYR A 6 1.36 -4.39 -5.27
C TYR A 6 0.92 -3.03 -4.74
N ALA A 7 -0.38 -2.85 -4.67
CA ALA A 7 -1.05 -1.81 -3.93
C ALA A 7 -2.01 -2.46 -2.93
N LEU A 8 -2.03 -1.98 -1.68
CA LEU A 8 -3.03 -2.34 -0.69
C LEU A 8 -4.08 -1.24 -0.62
N ILE A 9 -5.34 -1.64 -0.62
CA ILE A 9 -6.49 -0.74 -0.43
C ILE A 9 -6.98 -0.92 0.98
N LEU A 10 -6.90 0.14 1.77
CA LEU A 10 -7.34 0.15 3.16
C LEU A 10 -8.52 1.10 3.33
N ARG A 11 -9.33 0.87 4.36
CA ARG A 11 -10.28 1.84 4.89
C ARG A 11 -9.78 2.33 6.25
N SER A 12 -9.88 3.64 6.49
CA SER A 12 -9.56 4.28 7.75
C SER A 12 -10.77 5.01 8.32
N ASP A 13 -10.94 4.92 9.63
CA ASP A 13 -11.99 5.63 10.38
C ASP A 13 -11.55 7.06 10.81
N GLY A 14 -10.40 7.53 10.35
CA GLY A 14 -9.87 8.87 10.67
C GLY A 14 -9.26 8.96 12.06
N LYS A 15 -7.93 8.95 12.16
CA LYS A 15 -7.22 8.98 13.46
C LYS A 15 -5.74 9.31 13.33
N THR A 16 -5.12 9.60 14.47
CA THR A 16 -3.66 9.67 14.59
C THR A 16 -3.07 8.30 14.91
N ILE A 17 -2.03 7.89 14.18
CA ILE A 17 -1.31 6.63 14.38
C ILE A 17 0.19 6.90 14.52
N ARG A 18 0.83 6.28 15.50
CA ARG A 18 2.30 6.29 15.65
C ARG A 18 2.93 5.25 14.73
N VAL A 19 3.77 5.69 13.78
CA VAL A 19 4.40 4.83 12.77
C VAL A 19 5.92 4.87 12.94
N GLY A 20 6.47 3.92 13.70
CA GLY A 20 7.92 3.72 13.84
C GLY A 20 8.73 5.00 14.01
N ALA A 21 9.74 5.17 13.14
CA ALA A 21 10.58 6.37 13.06
C ALA A 21 9.93 7.54 12.31
N LEU A 22 8.85 7.30 11.55
CA LEU A 22 8.13 8.33 10.80
C LEU A 22 7.46 9.35 11.73
N GLY A 23 7.05 8.89 12.92
CA GLY A 23 6.43 9.73 13.92
C GLY A 23 4.94 9.45 14.06
N ASP A 24 4.22 10.42 14.60
CA ASP A 24 2.76 10.42 14.55
C ASP A 24 2.32 10.94 13.18
N ILE A 25 1.36 10.24 12.57
CA ILE A 25 0.72 10.66 11.32
C ILE A 25 -0.77 10.80 11.55
N ILE A 26 -1.38 11.75 10.86
CA ILE A 26 -2.83 11.97 10.88
C ILE A 26 -3.40 11.31 9.63
N LEU A 27 -4.28 10.34 9.81
CA LEU A 27 -5.02 9.69 8.73
C LEU A 27 -6.43 10.28 8.67
N PRO A 28 -6.90 10.70 7.49
CA PRO A 28 -8.30 11.07 7.32
C PRO A 28 -9.20 9.84 7.30
N GLU A 29 -10.49 10.04 7.56
CA GLU A 29 -11.50 9.04 7.26
C GLU A 29 -11.58 8.83 5.73
N GLY A 30 -11.73 7.58 5.29
CA GLY A 30 -11.85 7.23 3.88
C GLY A 30 -10.97 6.06 3.49
N TYR A 31 -10.52 6.06 2.24
CA TYR A 31 -9.69 5.00 1.67
C TYR A 31 -8.22 5.41 1.58
N LEU A 32 -7.34 4.45 1.83
CA LEU A 32 -5.90 4.61 1.66
C LEU A 32 -5.39 3.65 0.59
N ILE A 33 -4.44 4.09 -0.21
CA ILE A 33 -3.74 3.29 -1.21
C ILE A 33 -2.27 3.25 -0.84
N TYR A 34 -1.78 2.09 -0.43
CA TYR A 34 -0.34 1.90 -0.17
C TYR A 34 0.31 1.18 -1.34
N VAL A 35 1.32 1.78 -1.96
CA VAL A 35 2.11 1.15 -3.02
C VAL A 35 3.37 0.52 -2.42
N GLY A 36 3.67 -0.72 -2.81
CA GLY A 36 4.85 -1.42 -2.34
C GLY A 36 5.50 -2.32 -3.39
N SER A 37 6.82 -2.42 -3.33
CA SER A 37 7.60 -3.37 -4.13
C SER A 37 7.62 -4.77 -3.51
N ALA A 38 7.61 -5.79 -4.36
CA ALA A 38 7.79 -7.19 -4.04
C ALA A 38 8.93 -7.81 -4.89
N LEU A 39 10.01 -7.06 -5.11
CA LEU A 39 11.18 -7.52 -5.87
C LEU A 39 12.22 -8.29 -5.04
N GLY A 40 12.13 -8.20 -3.70
CA GLY A 40 13.03 -8.88 -2.78
C GLY A 40 12.75 -10.38 -2.65
N PRO A 41 13.52 -11.09 -1.82
CA PRO A 41 13.25 -12.48 -1.46
C PRO A 41 11.81 -12.62 -0.93
N GLY A 42 11.07 -13.62 -1.44
CA GLY A 42 9.67 -13.85 -1.08
C GLY A 42 8.65 -13.36 -2.11
N GLY A 43 9.00 -12.39 -2.97
CA GLY A 43 8.10 -11.94 -4.03
C GLY A 43 6.74 -11.46 -3.50
N LEU A 44 5.67 -11.72 -4.26
CA LEU A 44 4.29 -11.35 -3.96
C LEU A 44 3.69 -12.05 -2.72
N ILE A 45 4.37 -13.04 -2.12
CA ILE A 45 4.00 -13.56 -0.79
C ILE A 45 3.98 -12.43 0.26
N ARG A 46 4.69 -11.34 0.00
CA ARG A 46 4.62 -10.12 0.80
C ARG A 46 3.19 -9.62 1.00
N VAL A 47 2.30 -9.76 0.01
CA VAL A 47 0.87 -9.39 0.14
C VAL A 47 0.17 -10.29 1.17
N GLN A 48 0.45 -11.59 1.16
CA GLN A 48 -0.09 -12.53 2.15
C GLN A 48 0.39 -12.21 3.57
N ARG A 49 1.67 -11.82 3.73
CA ARG A 49 2.18 -11.36 5.02
C ARG A 49 1.36 -10.17 5.54
N HIS A 50 1.06 -9.20 4.67
CA HIS A 50 0.26 -8.02 5.04
C HIS A 50 -1.17 -8.40 5.44
N LEU A 51 -1.78 -9.35 4.74
CA LEU A 51 -3.08 -9.90 5.13
C LEU A 51 -3.01 -10.53 6.53
N THR A 52 -2.01 -11.38 6.80
CA THR A 52 -1.83 -11.96 8.14
C THR A 52 -1.64 -10.88 9.22
N LEU A 53 -0.85 -9.83 8.93
CA LEU A 53 -0.67 -8.70 9.86
C LEU A 53 -1.96 -7.91 10.11
N SER A 54 -2.89 -7.89 9.16
CA SER A 54 -4.20 -7.25 9.36
C SER A 54 -5.13 -8.02 10.30
N GLN A 55 -4.81 -9.28 10.58
CA GLN A 55 -5.62 -10.20 11.38
C GLN A 55 -4.95 -10.54 12.72
N GLU A 56 -3.61 -10.49 12.77
CA GLU A 56 -2.81 -10.90 13.92
C GLU A 56 -1.76 -9.84 14.29
N ILE A 57 -1.59 -9.63 15.59
CA ILE A 57 -0.55 -8.75 16.10
C ILE A 57 0.82 -9.42 15.94
N ARG A 58 1.74 -8.77 15.22
CA ARG A 58 3.14 -9.21 15.07
C ARG A 58 4.06 -8.00 15.00
N LYS A 59 5.37 -8.22 15.10
CA LYS A 59 6.35 -7.11 15.02
C LYS A 59 6.26 -6.41 13.65
N PRO A 60 5.99 -5.08 13.61
CA PRO A 60 6.00 -4.31 12.37
C PRO A 60 7.41 -4.26 11.77
N HIS A 61 7.52 -4.43 10.45
CA HIS A 61 8.78 -4.28 9.71
C HIS A 61 8.75 -3.07 8.76
N TRP A 62 7.63 -2.83 8.07
CA TRP A 62 7.44 -1.68 7.19
C TRP A 62 6.44 -0.68 7.78
N HIS A 63 6.43 0.56 7.27
CA HIS A 63 5.47 1.58 7.74
C HIS A 63 4.01 1.10 7.64
N ILE A 64 3.67 0.38 6.57
CA ILE A 64 2.31 -0.16 6.38
C ILE A 64 1.91 -1.20 7.44
N ASP A 65 2.88 -1.94 7.99
CA ASP A 65 2.63 -2.96 9.02
C ASP A 65 2.09 -2.33 10.32
N TYR A 66 2.39 -1.05 10.60
CA TYR A 66 1.83 -0.31 11.73
C TYR A 66 0.35 0.02 11.50
N LEU A 67 -0.02 0.38 10.27
CA LEU A 67 -1.41 0.68 9.92
C LEU A 67 -2.25 -0.59 9.95
N LEU A 68 -1.76 -1.68 9.36
CA LEU A 68 -2.50 -2.94 9.29
C LEU A 68 -2.86 -3.51 10.68
N GLN A 69 -2.09 -3.21 11.72
CA GLN A 69 -2.35 -3.66 13.08
C GLN A 69 -3.21 -2.71 13.92
N ASP A 70 -3.57 -1.54 13.37
CA ASP A 70 -4.40 -0.58 14.06
C ASP A 70 -5.89 -0.91 13.85
N ARG A 71 -6.66 -0.91 14.95
CA ARG A 71 -8.09 -1.28 14.93
C ARG A 71 -8.99 -0.37 14.10
N GLY A 72 -8.56 0.85 13.80
CA GLY A 72 -9.28 1.80 12.94
C GLY A 72 -8.87 1.71 11.47
N ILE A 73 -8.16 0.64 11.08
CA ILE A 73 -7.73 0.36 9.72
C ILE A 73 -8.22 -1.02 9.33
N SER A 74 -8.88 -1.11 8.18
CA SER A 74 -9.32 -2.38 7.58
C SER A 74 -8.68 -2.58 6.22
N LEU A 75 -8.12 -3.75 5.95
CA LEU A 75 -7.62 -4.12 4.63
C LEU A 75 -8.80 -4.59 3.77
N ILE A 76 -9.09 -3.87 2.69
CA ILE A 76 -10.27 -4.08 1.84
C ILE A 76 -9.92 -4.91 0.60
N ALA A 77 -8.80 -4.59 -0.04
CA ALA A 77 -8.35 -5.27 -1.24
C ALA A 77 -6.84 -5.15 -1.43
N SER A 78 -6.30 -5.95 -2.34
CA SER A 78 -5.00 -5.73 -2.94
C SER A 78 -5.10 -5.77 -4.46
N VAL A 79 -4.26 -4.98 -5.11
CA VAL A 79 -4.02 -5.03 -6.56
C VAL A 79 -2.56 -5.39 -6.75
N SER A 80 -2.24 -6.39 -7.55
CA SER A 80 -0.87 -6.83 -7.75
C SER A 80 -0.57 -7.16 -9.21
N ALA A 81 0.71 -7.11 -9.57
CA ALA A 81 1.18 -7.54 -10.88
C ALA A 81 2.56 -8.19 -10.76
N ALA A 82 2.78 -9.25 -11.53
CA ALA A 82 4.08 -9.89 -11.65
C ALA A 82 5.01 -9.02 -12.51
N THR A 83 6.20 -8.73 -12.00
CA THR A 83 7.23 -7.97 -12.70
C THR A 83 8.59 -8.14 -12.02
N THR A 84 9.66 -8.08 -12.80
CA THR A 84 11.03 -8.08 -12.31
C THR A 84 11.64 -6.67 -12.21
N SER A 85 10.92 -5.66 -12.71
CA SER A 85 11.37 -4.26 -12.78
C SER A 85 10.80 -3.41 -11.66
N ARG A 86 11.49 -2.31 -11.33
CA ARG A 86 11.06 -1.34 -10.31
C ARG A 86 9.98 -0.41 -10.88
N PHE A 87 8.72 -0.71 -10.57
CA PHE A 87 7.56 0.09 -10.99
C PHE A 87 6.95 0.96 -9.88
N GLU A 88 7.47 0.91 -8.66
CA GLU A 88 6.86 1.54 -7.48
C GLU A 88 6.67 3.05 -7.65
N CYS A 89 7.71 3.75 -8.11
CA CYS A 89 7.65 5.19 -8.37
C CYS A 89 6.68 5.54 -9.50
N TYR A 90 6.68 4.76 -10.59
CA TYR A 90 5.78 4.98 -11.73
C TYR A 90 4.31 4.77 -11.33
N LEU A 91 4.03 3.74 -10.53
CA LEU A 91 2.68 3.48 -10.03
C LEU A 91 2.24 4.55 -9.03
N ALA A 92 3.13 4.98 -8.13
CA ALA A 92 2.87 6.07 -7.19
C ALA A 92 2.54 7.38 -7.92
N GLU A 93 3.27 7.70 -8.99
CA GLU A 93 3.01 8.85 -9.85
C GLU A 93 1.66 8.73 -10.60
N ALA A 94 1.38 7.56 -11.19
CA ALA A 94 0.13 7.29 -11.90
C ALA A 94 -1.10 7.36 -10.98
N ILE A 95 -0.96 6.97 -9.71
CA ILE A 95 -2.02 7.09 -8.71
C ILE A 95 -2.21 8.56 -8.32
N GLY A 96 -1.14 9.25 -7.90
CA GLY A 96 -1.17 10.67 -7.53
C GLY A 96 -2.24 11.05 -6.49
N GLY A 97 -2.64 12.32 -6.49
CA GLY A 97 -3.65 12.88 -5.57
C GLY A 97 -3.13 13.15 -4.17
N ASP A 98 -4.05 13.26 -3.20
CA ASP A 98 -3.71 13.51 -1.79
C ASP A 98 -2.95 12.34 -1.17
N PHE A 99 -2.01 12.63 -0.27
CA PHE A 99 -1.08 11.64 0.27
C PHE A 99 -0.59 11.98 1.68
N ILE A 100 -0.06 10.97 2.37
CA ILE A 100 0.61 11.12 3.68
C ILE A 100 2.12 11.26 3.49
N PRO A 101 2.75 12.41 3.79
CA PRO A 101 4.14 12.66 3.44
C PRO A 101 5.15 11.65 4.00
N ARG A 102 6.18 11.32 3.20
CA ARG A 102 7.33 10.44 3.53
C ARG A 102 6.95 8.98 3.84
N PHE A 103 5.67 8.61 3.72
CA PHE A 103 5.22 7.27 4.03
C PHE A 103 5.69 6.28 2.98
N GLY A 104 6.42 5.25 3.41
CA GLY A 104 6.88 4.16 2.54
C GLY A 104 7.90 4.55 1.45
N SER A 105 8.38 5.79 1.41
CA SER A 105 9.25 6.30 0.35
C SER A 105 10.69 6.61 0.79
N SER A 106 11.17 5.97 1.86
CA SER A 106 12.49 6.27 2.47
C SER A 106 13.70 5.97 1.56
N ASP A 107 13.55 5.09 0.59
CA ASP A 107 14.61 4.66 -0.34
C ASP A 107 14.46 5.29 -1.74
N CYS A 108 13.54 6.22 -1.94
CA CYS A 108 13.34 6.92 -3.20
C CYS A 108 13.02 8.42 -3.01
N ARG A 109 12.82 9.13 -4.11
CA ARG A 109 12.49 10.57 -4.10
C ARG A 109 10.99 10.85 -4.09
N CYS A 110 10.14 9.82 -4.01
CA CYS A 110 8.70 9.98 -3.98
C CYS A 110 8.29 10.75 -2.72
N ARG A 111 7.32 11.66 -2.87
CA ARG A 111 6.75 12.41 -1.74
C ARG A 111 6.05 11.49 -0.75
N SER A 112 5.47 10.39 -1.25
CA SER A 112 4.82 9.34 -0.48
C SER A 112 4.51 8.14 -1.37
N HIS A 113 4.33 6.97 -0.76
CA HIS A 113 3.67 5.80 -1.33
C HIS A 113 2.34 5.46 -0.63
N LEU A 114 1.80 6.35 0.21
CA LEU A 114 0.48 6.24 0.84
C LEU A 114 -0.41 7.39 0.40
N PHE A 115 -1.44 7.08 -0.38
CA PHE A 115 -2.38 8.02 -0.97
C PHE A 115 -3.76 7.91 -0.31
N VAL A 116 -4.53 8.99 -0.37
CA VAL A 116 -5.86 9.10 0.26
C VAL A 116 -6.92 9.25 -0.83
N ARG A 117 -8.08 8.60 -0.65
CA ARG A 117 -9.27 8.77 -1.49
C ARG A 117 -10.54 8.82 -0.65
N PRO A 118 -11.55 9.60 -1.06
CA PRO A 118 -12.86 9.59 -0.38
C PRO A 118 -13.64 8.30 -0.64
N ASP A 119 -13.50 7.71 -1.84
CA ASP A 119 -14.25 6.54 -2.30
C ASP A 119 -13.34 5.33 -2.58
N ASP A 120 -13.91 4.11 -2.69
CA ASP A 120 -13.18 2.87 -2.97
C ASP A 120 -12.37 2.99 -4.28
N PRO A 121 -11.03 3.02 -4.21
CA PRO A 121 -10.21 3.25 -5.38
C PRO A 121 -9.75 1.97 -6.07
N THR A 122 -10.23 0.79 -5.67
CA THR A 122 -9.72 -0.51 -6.15
C THR A 122 -9.66 -0.59 -7.68
N GLU A 123 -10.75 -0.22 -8.36
CA GLU A 123 -10.80 -0.23 -9.83
C GLU A 123 -9.93 0.86 -10.47
N ALA A 124 -9.83 2.03 -9.83
CA ALA A 124 -8.96 3.11 -10.30
C ALA A 124 -7.47 2.72 -10.20
N VAL A 125 -7.09 2.03 -9.13
CA VAL A 125 -5.75 1.49 -8.94
C VAL A 125 -5.45 0.40 -9.96
N ALA A 126 -6.39 -0.52 -10.23
CA ALA A 126 -6.22 -1.51 -11.28
C ALA A 126 -5.98 -0.87 -12.66
N ARG A 127 -6.71 0.20 -12.99
CA ARG A 127 -6.45 0.99 -14.22
C ARG A 127 -5.07 1.66 -14.20
N ALA A 128 -4.59 2.13 -13.05
CA ALA A 128 -3.25 2.70 -12.93
C ALA A 128 -2.16 1.67 -13.25
N PHE A 129 -2.28 0.43 -12.77
CA PHE A 129 -1.39 -0.68 -13.15
C PHE A 129 -1.39 -0.92 -14.67
N VAL A 130 -2.58 -0.97 -15.29
CA VAL A 130 -2.70 -1.15 -16.74
C VAL A 130 -2.06 0.01 -17.51
N SER A 131 -2.22 1.24 -17.04
CA SER A 131 -1.65 2.43 -17.69
C SER A 131 -0.12 2.44 -17.74
N ILE A 132 0.54 1.75 -16.80
CA ILE A 132 2.00 1.57 -16.77
C ILE A 132 2.45 0.24 -17.41
N GLY A 133 1.55 -0.42 -18.16
CA GLY A 133 1.86 -1.62 -18.93
C GLY A 133 1.86 -2.93 -18.13
N LEU A 134 1.23 -2.97 -16.95
CA LEU A 134 1.15 -4.17 -16.12
C LEU A 134 -0.24 -4.81 -16.16
N VAL A 135 -0.27 -6.14 -16.11
CA VAL A 135 -1.52 -6.91 -15.96
C VAL A 135 -1.87 -6.98 -14.48
N ALA A 136 -2.95 -6.28 -14.10
CA ALA A 136 -3.39 -6.20 -12.72
C ALA A 136 -4.24 -7.41 -12.30
N ALA A 137 -4.00 -7.92 -11.10
CA ALA A 137 -4.82 -8.91 -10.42
C ALA A 137 -5.38 -8.30 -9.13
N ILE A 138 -6.71 -8.30 -8.99
CA ILE A 138 -7.42 -7.79 -7.81
C ILE A 138 -7.76 -8.96 -6.88
N THR A 139 -7.56 -8.78 -5.58
CA THR A 139 -8.04 -9.69 -4.53
C THR A 139 -8.78 -8.86 -3.47
N ARG A 140 -10.01 -9.23 -3.13
CA ARG A 140 -10.81 -8.57 -2.07
C ARG A 140 -10.84 -9.43 -0.81
N TYR A 141 -10.94 -8.80 0.36
CA TYR A 141 -10.91 -9.45 1.69
C TYR A 141 -12.19 -9.20 2.48
#